data_AF-A0A497I2U5-F1
#
_entry.id   AF-A0A497I2U5-F1
#
_cell.length_a   1.000
_cell.length_b   1.000
_cell.length_c   1.000
_cell.angle_alpha   90.00
_cell.angle_beta   90.00
_cell.angle_gamma   90.00
#
_symmetry.space_group_name_H-M   'P 1'
#
loop_
_entity.id
_entity.type
_entity.pdbx_description
1 polymer ?
#
loop_
_entity_poly.entity_id
_entity_poly.type
_entity_poly.pdbx_seq_one_letter_code
_entity_poly.pdbx_strand_id
1 'polypeptide(L)'
;MKERLKGCIFFVIGLFLFLLFLGVEGGLLQWIMELIAIYLMIWKGLVKIIRGEAKKESSPSQPTATQPSTVINKCPFCGAEVKPDDNYCTNCGRKLEKVKK
;
A
#
# COMPACT_ATOMS: atom_id res chain seq x y z
N MET A 1 -19.27 4.78 -14.89
CA MET A 1 -19.25 5.88 -15.89
C MET A 1 -19.85 7.19 -15.34
N LYS A 2 -20.98 7.15 -14.62
CA LYS A 2 -21.66 8.32 -14.01
C LYS A 2 -20.79 9.19 -13.09
N GLU A 3 -19.88 8.59 -12.33
CA GLU A 3 -19.00 9.33 -11.40
C GLU A 3 -17.89 10.13 -12.10
N ARG A 4 -17.44 9.70 -13.29
CA ARG A 4 -16.46 10.44 -14.08
C ARG A 4 -17.10 11.65 -14.76
N LEU A 5 -18.36 11.51 -15.18
CA LEU A 5 -19.16 12.58 -15.77
C LEU A 5 -19.44 13.70 -14.76
N LYS A 6 -19.78 13.34 -13.50
CA LYS A 6 -19.93 14.31 -12.41
C LYS A 6 -18.63 15.08 -12.18
N GLY A 7 -17.48 14.41 -12.19
CA GLY A 7 -16.16 15.07 -12.06
C GLY A 7 -15.87 16.09 -13.16
N CYS A 8 -16.16 15.74 -14.42
CA CYS A 8 -16.02 16.69 -15.55
C CYS A 8 -16.99 17.87 -15.44
N ILE A 9 -18.23 17.63 -15.01
CA ILE A 9 -19.24 18.68 -14.81
C ILE A 9 -18.80 19.63 -13.70
N PHE A 10 -18.33 19.13 -12.55
CA PHE A 10 -17.80 19.98 -11.48
C PHE A 10 -16.58 20.79 -11.91
N PHE A 11 -15.70 20.21 -12.73
CA PHE A 11 -14.52 20.90 -13.26
C PHE A 11 -14.91 22.05 -14.20
N VAL A 12 -15.83 21.80 -15.13
CA VAL A 12 -16.30 22.79 -16.11
C VAL A 12 -17.13 23.89 -15.42
N ILE A 13 -18.01 23.53 -14.49
CA ILE A 13 -18.77 24.50 -13.68
C ILE A 13 -17.82 25.34 -12.81
N GLY A 14 -16.81 24.72 -12.21
CA GLY A 14 -15.78 25.43 -11.44
C GLY A 14 -15.02 26.44 -12.30
N LEU A 15 -14.56 26.04 -13.48
CA LEU A 15 -13.87 26.93 -14.44
C LEU A 15 -14.77 28.07 -14.91
N PHE A 16 -16.05 27.80 -15.17
CA PHE A 16 -17.00 28.82 -15.63
C PHE A 16 -17.37 29.81 -14.53
N LEU A 17 -17.63 29.34 -13.32
CA LEU A 17 -17.87 30.21 -12.16
C LEU A 17 -16.62 31.04 -11.82
N PHE A 18 -15.43 30.48 -11.96
CA PHE A 18 -14.15 31.16 -11.83
C PHE A 18 -13.97 32.27 -12.90
N LEU A 19 -14.28 31.99 -14.16
CA LEU A 19 -14.24 33.01 -15.24
C LEU A 19 -15.27 34.13 -15.03
N LEU A 20 -16.45 33.81 -14.50
CA LEU A 20 -17.44 34.81 -14.12
C LEU A 20 -16.98 35.65 -12.92
N PHE A 21 -16.28 35.03 -11.97
CA PHE A 21 -15.72 35.70 -10.79
C PHE A 21 -14.54 36.63 -11.15
N LEU A 22 -13.70 36.23 -12.12
CA LEU A 22 -12.66 37.08 -12.70
C LEU A 22 -13.20 38.33 -13.41
N GLY A 23 -14.49 38.33 -13.80
CA GLY A 23 -15.14 39.45 -14.47
C GLY A 23 -15.70 40.54 -13.55
N VAL A 24 -15.74 40.32 -12.23
CA VAL A 24 -16.39 41.22 -11.27
C VAL A 24 -15.45 41.47 -10.10
N GLU A 25 -14.72 42.59 -10.13
CA GLU A 25 -13.95 43.18 -9.02
C GLU A 25 -12.88 42.29 -8.36
N GLY A 26 -11.61 42.47 -8.74
CA GLY A 26 -10.53 41.79 -8.03
C GLY A 26 -9.16 42.39 -8.29
N GLY A 27 -8.76 43.35 -7.45
CA GLY A 27 -7.36 43.77 -7.37
C GLY A 27 -6.41 42.62 -7.01
N LEU A 28 -5.10 42.89 -7.02
CA LEU A 28 -4.00 41.92 -6.85
C LEU A 28 -4.20 40.87 -5.73
N LEU A 29 -4.85 41.25 -4.62
CA LEU A 29 -5.16 40.31 -3.52
C LEU A 29 -6.15 39.20 -3.90
N GLN A 30 -7.15 39.47 -4.75
CA GLN A 30 -8.10 38.47 -5.25
C GLN A 30 -7.36 37.42 -6.08
N TRP A 31 -6.50 37.87 -7.00
CA TRP A 31 -5.63 37.01 -7.80
C TRP A 31 -4.68 36.16 -6.94
N ILE A 32 -4.09 36.75 -5.89
CA ILE A 32 -3.24 36.01 -4.95
C ILE A 32 -4.03 34.91 -4.23
N MET A 33 -5.24 35.21 -3.75
CA MET A 33 -6.08 34.23 -3.06
C MET A 33 -6.53 33.09 -3.98
N GLU A 34 -6.84 33.38 -5.25
CA GLU A 34 -7.15 32.35 -6.25
C GLU A 34 -5.94 31.47 -6.57
N LEU A 35 -4.76 32.06 -6.79
CA LEU A 35 -3.53 31.30 -7.04
C LEU A 35 -3.16 30.43 -5.84
N ILE A 36 -3.31 30.94 -4.62
CA ILE A 36 -3.11 30.16 -3.38
C ILE A 36 -4.11 29.01 -3.31
N ALA A 37 -5.40 29.24 -3.58
CA ALA A 37 -6.41 28.19 -3.55
C ALA A 37 -6.16 27.10 -4.60
N ILE A 38 -5.79 27.47 -5.82
CA ILE A 38 -5.41 26.54 -6.90
C ILE A 38 -4.15 25.76 -6.50
N TYR A 39 -3.13 26.44 -5.99
CA TYR A 39 -1.90 25.81 -5.51
C TYR A 39 -2.18 24.80 -4.39
N LEU A 40 -3.01 25.14 -3.41
CA LEU A 40 -3.40 24.24 -2.31
C LEU A 40 -4.24 23.06 -2.80
N MET A 41 -5.15 23.23 -3.76
CA MET A 41 -5.91 22.15 -4.38
C MET A 41 -4.98 21.15 -5.10
N ILE A 42 -4.07 21.65 -5.93
CA ILE A 42 -3.07 20.84 -6.64
C ILE A 42 -2.15 20.15 -5.64
N TRP A 43 -1.68 20.87 -4.61
CA TRP A 43 -0.80 20.32 -3.58
C TRP A 43 -1.51 19.24 -2.75
N LYS A 44 -2.78 19.40 -2.37
CA LYS A 44 -3.57 18.34 -1.72
C LYS A 44 -3.78 17.13 -2.63
N GLY A 45 -3.96 17.35 -3.93
CA GLY A 45 -4.02 16.28 -4.93
C GLY A 45 -2.71 15.51 -5.04
N LEU A 46 -1.59 16.22 -5.20
CA LEU A 46 -0.24 15.65 -5.25
C LEU A 46 0.13 14.94 -3.95
N VAL A 47 -0.18 15.52 -2.79
CA VAL A 47 0.04 14.91 -1.47
C VAL A 47 -0.80 13.64 -1.32
N LYS A 48 -2.04 13.60 -1.81
CA LYS A 48 -2.86 12.38 -1.81
C LYS A 48 -2.30 11.28 -2.72
N ILE A 49 -1.64 11.67 -3.82
CA ILE A 49 -0.97 10.75 -4.74
C ILE A 49 0.31 10.19 -4.09
N ILE A 50 1.17 11.05 -3.53
CA ILE A 50 2.42 10.65 -2.85
C ILE A 50 2.11 9.79 -1.62
N ARG A 51 1.04 10.11 -0.88
CA ARG A 51 0.60 9.37 0.32
C ARG A 51 -0.19 8.09 -0.02
N GLY A 52 -0.40 7.80 -1.31
CA GLY A 52 -1.04 6.58 -1.82
C GLY A 52 -0.18 5.31 -1.70
N GLU A 53 1.11 5.46 -1.43
CA GLU A 53 2.08 4.36 -1.27
C GLU A 53 2.49 4.17 0.21
N ALA A 54 1.57 4.37 1.16
CA ALA A 54 1.79 4.03 2.59
C ALA A 54 0.68 3.13 3.16
N LYS A 55 -0.07 2.46 2.27
CA LYS A 55 -1.10 1.50 2.65
C LYS A 55 -1.03 0.21 1.83
N LYS A 56 0.16 -0.38 1.77
CA LYS A 56 0.41 -1.83 1.77
C LYS A 56 1.71 -2.10 2.55
N GLU A 57 1.63 -3.02 3.52
CA GLU A 57 2.65 -3.47 4.49
C GLU A 57 3.32 -2.40 5.40
N SER A 58 3.45 -2.52 6.73
CA SER A 58 3.14 -3.56 7.72
C SER A 58 3.56 -3.01 9.09
N SER A 59 2.64 -2.88 10.04
CA SER A 59 2.95 -2.93 11.47
C SER A 59 1.73 -3.54 12.13
N PRO A 60 1.87 -4.81 12.53
CA PRO A 60 2.29 -5.07 13.90
C PRO A 60 3.59 -5.88 13.93
N SER A 61 4.49 -5.46 14.79
CA SER A 61 5.70 -6.16 15.23
C SER A 61 5.50 -7.68 15.37
N GLN A 62 6.22 -8.50 14.60
CA GLN A 62 7.07 -9.56 15.17
C GLN A 62 8.00 -10.22 14.12
N PRO A 63 9.19 -10.70 14.54
CA PRO A 63 10.22 -11.25 13.67
C PRO A 63 9.93 -12.67 13.19
N THR A 64 10.37 -12.96 11.96
CA THR A 64 10.93 -14.25 11.52
C THR A 64 10.02 -15.49 11.55
N ALA A 65 9.55 -15.92 10.36
CA ALA A 65 9.75 -17.28 9.81
C ALA A 65 9.01 -17.48 8.46
N THR A 66 9.77 -17.59 7.35
CA THR A 66 9.91 -18.84 6.56
C THR A 66 8.82 -19.90 6.83
N GLN A 67 8.01 -20.43 5.90
CA GLN A 67 8.22 -20.72 4.47
C GLN A 67 7.00 -21.55 3.94
N PRO A 68 7.01 -22.02 2.67
CA PRO A 68 5.88 -22.63 1.98
C PRO A 68 5.48 -24.02 2.51
N SER A 69 4.29 -24.42 2.11
CA SER A 69 3.75 -25.78 2.16
C SER A 69 4.84 -26.85 1.93
N THR A 70 5.31 -27.46 3.01
CA THR A 70 6.30 -28.55 2.96
C THR A 70 5.72 -29.75 3.68
N VAL A 71 5.70 -30.88 2.99
CA VAL A 71 5.33 -32.20 3.51
C VAL A 71 6.08 -32.44 4.82
N ILE A 72 5.37 -32.50 5.94
CA ILE A 72 5.95 -32.67 7.28
C ILE A 72 6.28 -34.14 7.47
N ASN A 73 7.57 -34.47 7.62
CA ASN A 73 7.99 -35.81 8.02
C ASN A 73 8.14 -35.86 9.54
N LYS A 74 7.88 -37.03 10.13
CA LYS A 74 8.12 -37.25 11.56
C LYS A 74 9.45 -37.98 11.74
N CYS A 75 10.24 -37.55 12.70
CA CYS A 75 11.50 -38.20 13.04
C CYS A 75 11.22 -39.64 13.55
N PRO A 76 11.83 -40.68 12.97
CA PRO A 76 11.57 -42.06 13.38
C PRO A 76 12.13 -42.39 14.78
N PHE A 77 13.01 -41.55 15.33
CA PHE A 77 13.65 -41.79 16.62
C PHE A 77 12.93 -41.12 17.80
N CYS A 78 12.27 -39.97 17.59
CA CYS A 78 11.61 -39.21 18.66
C CYS A 78 10.18 -38.76 18.32
N GLY A 79 9.70 -38.99 17.10
CA GLY A 79 8.35 -38.60 16.66
C GLY A 79 8.17 -37.10 16.38
N ALA A 80 9.19 -36.27 16.60
CA ALA A 80 9.12 -34.83 16.37
C ALA A 80 8.94 -34.50 14.88
N GLU A 81 8.23 -33.41 14.60
CA GLU A 81 8.00 -32.92 13.25
C GLU A 81 9.27 -32.27 12.72
N VAL A 82 9.74 -32.77 11.58
CA VAL A 82 11.00 -32.36 10.96
C VAL A 82 10.76 -32.08 9.49
N LYS A 83 11.46 -31.07 8.96
CA LYS A 83 11.36 -30.76 7.54
C LYS A 83 12.14 -31.83 6.75
N PRO A 84 11.64 -32.26 5.58
CA PRO A 84 12.33 -33.24 4.72
C PRO A 84 13.71 -32.77 4.25
N ASP A 85 13.95 -31.46 4.27
CA ASP A 85 15.23 -30.87 3.89
C ASP A 85 16.30 -30.94 4.99
N ASP A 86 15.91 -31.12 6.25
CA ASP A 86 16.81 -31.13 7.40
C ASP A 86 17.64 -32.43 7.45
N ASN A 87 18.96 -32.29 7.60
CA ASN A 87 19.88 -33.43 7.74
C ASN A 87 19.98 -33.96 9.19
N TYR A 88 19.49 -33.18 10.16
CA TYR A 88 19.53 -33.49 11.59
C TYR A 88 18.22 -33.05 12.23
N CYS A 89 17.73 -33.82 13.19
CA CYS A 89 16.54 -33.46 13.94
C CYS A 89 16.88 -32.36 14.97
N THR A 90 16.17 -31.24 14.90
CA THR A 90 16.32 -30.12 15.86
C THR A 90 15.87 -30.46 17.27
N ASN A 91 15.11 -31.55 17.45
CA ASN A 91 14.59 -31.97 18.75
C ASN A 91 15.50 -32.98 19.47
N CYS A 92 16.07 -33.95 18.74
CA CYS A 92 16.87 -35.03 19.35
C CYS A 92 18.34 -35.06 18.91
N GLY A 93 18.75 -34.23 17.96
CA GLY A 93 20.14 -34.14 17.47
C GLY A 93 20.61 -35.32 16.61
N ARG A 94 19.77 -36.34 16.38
CA ARG A 94 20.11 -37.46 15.50
C ARG A 94 20.07 -37.04 14.04
N LYS A 95 20.98 -37.60 13.25
CA LYS A 95 21.02 -37.41 11.79
C LYS A 95 19.77 -38.04 11.14
N LEU A 96 19.08 -37.25 10.34
CA LEU A 96 17.97 -37.70 9.51
C LEU A 96 18.56 -38.09 8.16
N GLU A 97 18.80 -39.38 7.97
CA GLU A 97 19.12 -39.87 6.64
C GLU A 97 17.85 -39.79 5.81
N LYS A 98 17.86 -38.97 4.76
CA LYS A 98 16.71 -38.77 3.86
C LYS A 98 16.36 -40.12 3.27
N VAL A 99 15.41 -40.83 3.88
CA VAL A 99 14.90 -42.09 3.36
C VAL A 99 14.06 -41.72 2.14
N LYS A 100 14.73 -41.61 0.98
CA LYS A 100 14.06 -41.68 -0.32
C LYS A 100 13.38 -43.04 -0.35
N LYS A 101 12.06 -43.06 -0.21
CA LYS A 101 11.26 -44.24 -0.47
C LYS A 101 10.64 -44.10 -1.84
#